data_AF-A0A7X6CI02-F1
#
_entry.id   AF-A0A7X6CI02-F1
#
_cell.length_a   1.000
_cell.length_b   1.000
_cell.length_c   1.000
_cell.angle_alpha   90.00
_cell.angle_beta   90.00
_cell.angle_gamma   90.00
#
_symmetry.space_group_name_H-M   'P 1'
#
loop_
_entity.id
_entity.type
_entity.pdbx_description
1 polymer ?
#
loop_
_entity_poly.entity_id
_entity_poly.type
_entity_poly.pdbx_seq_one_letter_code
_entity_poly.pdbx_strand_id
1 'polypeptide(L)'
;MQKWEYLFLEASPYPFGDKLISLYVNGEELRDWKQGSLHVFVNQLGDEGWELVALHHDSKYDHNYLIFKRPKVVKKTRKPKESATEKNE
;
A
#
# COMPACT_ATOMS: atom_id res chain seq x y z
N MET A 1 6.57 9.47 -18.73
CA MET A 1 5.44 8.65 -18.22
C MET A 1 5.52 8.59 -16.70
N GLN A 2 4.40 8.78 -16.02
CA GLN A 2 4.31 8.65 -14.57
C GLN A 2 4.55 7.21 -14.14
N LYS A 3 5.38 7.00 -13.12
CA LYS A 3 5.60 5.68 -12.52
C LYS A 3 4.61 5.47 -11.38
N TRP A 4 4.08 4.26 -11.27
CA TRP A 4 3.11 3.87 -10.26
C TRP A 4 3.70 2.85 -9.29
N GLU A 5 3.24 2.92 -8.06
CA GLU A 5 3.39 1.90 -7.03
C GLU A 5 2.03 1.25 -6.83
N TYR A 6 1.99 -0.08 -6.68
CA TYR A 6 0.77 -0.85 -6.50
C TYR A 6 0.80 -1.54 -5.14
N LEU A 7 -0.36 -1.64 -4.51
CA LEU A 7 -0.57 -2.36 -3.27
C LEU A 7 -1.70 -3.36 -3.46
N PHE A 8 -1.40 -4.62 -3.13
CA PHE A 8 -2.35 -5.72 -3.18
C PHE A 8 -2.81 -6.02 -1.77
N LEU A 9 -4.13 -5.98 -1.56
CA LEU A 9 -4.75 -6.20 -0.27
C LEU A 9 -5.69 -7.40 -0.39
N GLU A 10 -5.52 -8.37 0.48
CA GLU A 10 -6.43 -9.51 0.61
C GLU A 10 -7.10 -9.42 1.97
N ALA A 11 -8.43 -9.28 1.99
CA ALA A 11 -9.23 -9.08 3.17
C ALA A 11 -10.29 -10.17 3.26
N SER A 12 -10.21 -11.01 4.29
CA SER A 12 -11.19 -12.07 4.53
C SER A 12 -12.14 -11.60 5.64
N PRO A 13 -13.37 -11.13 5.37
CA PRO A 13 -14.40 -10.86 6.36
C PRO A 13 -14.76 -12.09 7.20
N TYR A 14 -15.26 -11.83 8.42
CA TYR A 14 -15.89 -12.85 9.25
C TYR A 14 -17.29 -13.14 8.68
N PRO A 15 -17.66 -14.40 8.44
CA PRO A 15 -18.94 -14.75 7.83
C PRO A 15 -20.17 -14.32 8.66
N PHE A 16 -19.97 -14.00 9.94
CA PHE A 16 -21.00 -13.56 10.87
C PHE A 16 -20.57 -12.29 11.64
N GLY A 17 -20.23 -11.21 10.93
CA GLY A 17 -20.04 -9.88 11.52
C GLY A 17 -19.13 -8.94 10.72
N ASP A 18 -18.98 -7.70 11.21
CA ASP A 18 -18.16 -6.66 10.52
C ASP A 18 -16.65 -6.75 10.81
N LYS A 19 -16.22 -7.82 11.47
CA LYS A 19 -14.81 -8.06 11.77
C LYS A 19 -14.16 -8.76 10.58
N LEU A 20 -12.91 -8.45 10.29
CA LEU A 20 -12.12 -9.29 9.40
C LEU A 20 -11.58 -10.50 10.19
N ILE A 21 -11.23 -11.56 9.48
CA ILE A 21 -10.48 -12.73 9.97
C ILE A 21 -8.99 -12.48 9.79
N SER A 22 -8.62 -12.00 8.60
CA SER A 22 -7.24 -11.79 8.18
C SER A 22 -7.15 -10.67 7.15
N LEU A 23 -6.01 -9.96 7.17
CA LEU A 23 -5.65 -8.94 6.21
C LEU A 23 -4.22 -9.21 5.76
N TYR A 24 -4.02 -9.38 4.46
CA TYR A 24 -2.71 -9.55 3.86
C TYR A 24 -2.40 -8.34 2.99
N VAL A 25 -1.21 -7.76 3.17
CA VAL A 25 -0.71 -6.64 2.37
C VAL A 25 0.51 -7.14 1.59
N ASN A 26 0.41 -7.14 0.26
CA ASN A 26 1.45 -7.67 -0.64
C ASN A 26 1.91 -9.10 -0.28
N GLY A 27 0.99 -9.94 0.21
CA GLY A 27 1.25 -11.32 0.62
C GLY A 27 1.72 -11.48 2.08
N GLU A 28 1.96 -10.39 2.81
CA GLU A 28 2.33 -10.45 4.22
C GLU A 28 1.10 -10.29 5.11
N GLU A 29 0.89 -11.23 6.04
CA GLU A 29 -0.19 -11.14 7.02
C GLU A 29 0.08 -9.94 7.95
N LEU A 30 -0.76 -8.91 7.85
CA LEU A 30 -0.75 -7.85 8.83
C LEU A 30 -1.44 -8.42 10.09
N ARG A 31 -0.81 -8.32 11.26
CA ARG A 31 -1.41 -8.82 12.52
C ARG A 31 -2.04 -7.69 13.34
N ASP A 32 -1.50 -6.48 13.19
CA ASP A 32 -1.87 -5.32 13.99
C ASP A 32 -3.13 -4.60 13.48
N TRP A 33 -3.64 -4.94 12.28
CA TRP A 33 -4.90 -4.37 11.78
C TRP A 33 -6.10 -4.73 12.65
N LYS A 34 -6.00 -5.77 13.50
CA LYS A 34 -7.06 -6.24 14.40
C LYS A 34 -7.57 -5.18 15.39
N GLN A 35 -6.90 -4.03 15.49
CA GLN A 35 -7.37 -2.88 16.26
C GLN A 35 -8.45 -2.05 15.53
N GLY A 36 -8.73 -2.32 14.24
CA GLY A 36 -9.74 -1.63 13.44
C GLY A 36 -10.51 -2.56 12.50
N SER A 37 -11.50 -2.01 11.80
CA SER A 37 -12.25 -2.71 10.74
C SER A 37 -11.71 -2.35 9.35
N LEU A 38 -12.10 -3.08 8.30
CA LEU A 38 -11.61 -2.86 6.93
C LEU A 38 -11.75 -1.41 6.47
N HIS A 39 -12.86 -0.74 6.82
CA HIS A 39 -13.09 0.64 6.41
C HIS A 39 -12.04 1.60 6.98
N VAL A 40 -11.56 1.38 8.21
CA VAL A 40 -10.52 2.22 8.84
C VAL A 40 -9.23 2.10 8.05
N PHE A 41 -8.85 0.88 7.69
CA PHE A 41 -7.65 0.61 6.92
C PHE A 41 -7.72 1.22 5.51
N VAL A 42 -8.84 1.05 4.82
CA VAL A 42 -9.02 1.62 3.46
C VAL A 42 -9.04 3.15 3.50
N ASN A 43 -9.64 3.77 4.51
CA ASN A 43 -9.59 5.22 4.68
C ASN A 43 -8.15 5.71 4.94
N GLN A 44 -7.39 5.02 5.80
CA GLN A 44 -5.98 5.36 6.03
C GLN A 44 -5.16 5.28 4.73
N LEU A 45 -5.40 4.27 3.89
CA LEU A 45 -4.76 4.20 2.58
C LEU A 45 -5.09 5.42 1.72
N GLY A 46 -6.35 5.88 1.74
CA GLY A 46 -6.78 7.11 1.08
C GLY A 46 -6.01 8.34 1.58
N ASP A 47 -5.86 8.49 2.89
CA ASP A 47 -5.09 9.57 3.53
C ASP A 47 -3.60 9.53 3.14
N GLU A 48 -3.05 8.33 2.91
CA GLU A 48 -1.69 8.10 2.43
C GLU A 48 -1.52 8.29 0.90
N GLY A 49 -2.59 8.69 0.21
CA GLY A 49 -2.60 8.97 -1.23
C GLY A 49 -2.74 7.74 -2.13
N TRP A 50 -3.19 6.61 -1.58
CA TRP A 50 -3.56 5.44 -2.37
C TRP A 50 -4.96 5.59 -2.96
N GLU A 51 -5.09 5.20 -4.21
CA GLU A 51 -6.34 5.19 -4.97
C GLU A 51 -6.76 3.74 -5.22
N LEU A 52 -7.98 3.36 -4.82
CA LEU A 52 -8.55 2.06 -5.13
C LEU A 52 -8.83 1.96 -6.63
N VAL A 53 -8.32 0.92 -7.29
CA VAL A 53 -8.51 0.71 -8.74
C VAL A 53 -9.24 -0.56 -9.11
N ALA A 54 -9.23 -1.56 -8.24
CA ALA A 54 -9.99 -2.79 -8.45
C ALA A 54 -10.43 -3.39 -7.13
N LEU A 55 -11.64 -3.97 -7.15
CA LEU A 55 -12.20 -4.81 -6.10
C LEU A 55 -12.66 -6.10 -6.78
N HIS A 56 -12.20 -7.24 -6.28
CA HIS A 56 -12.66 -8.56 -6.69
C HIS A 56 -13.09 -9.34 -5.46
N HIS A 57 -14.27 -9.94 -5.52
CA HIS A 57 -14.82 -10.74 -4.44
C HIS A 57 -14.86 -12.21 -4.87
N ASP A 58 -14.18 -13.07 -4.13
CA ASP A 58 -14.28 -14.52 -4.28
C ASP A 58 -15.29 -15.07 -3.27
N SER A 59 -16.49 -15.37 -3.76
CA SER A 59 -17.60 -15.86 -2.95
C SER A 59 -17.39 -17.26 -2.39
N LYS A 60 -16.43 -18.04 -2.92
CA LYS A 60 -16.17 -19.41 -2.45
C LYS A 60 -15.42 -19.40 -1.12
N TYR A 61 -14.54 -18.43 -0.93
CA TYR A 61 -13.71 -18.27 0.27
C TYR A 61 -14.07 -17.01 1.07
N ASP A 62 -15.07 -16.25 0.62
CA ASP A 62 -15.47 -14.97 1.17
C ASP A 62 -14.28 -14.00 1.28
N HIS A 63 -13.43 -13.99 0.24
CA HIS A 63 -12.22 -13.17 0.18
C HIS A 63 -12.45 -11.94 -0.70
N ASN A 64 -12.04 -10.78 -0.19
CA ASN A 64 -12.00 -9.53 -0.95
C ASN A 64 -10.55 -9.23 -1.34
N TYR A 65 -10.31 -9.10 -2.63
CA TYR A 65 -9.05 -8.68 -3.21
C TYR A 65 -9.20 -7.23 -3.66
N LEU A 66 -8.42 -6.34 -3.07
CA LEU A 66 -8.39 -4.92 -3.41
C LEU A 66 -7.02 -4.57 -3.99
N ILE A 67 -7.02 -3.81 -5.07
CA ILE A 67 -5.80 -3.30 -5.69
C ILE A 67 -5.82 -1.79 -5.59
N PHE A 68 -4.76 -1.23 -5.04
CA PHE A 68 -4.54 0.21 -4.93
C PHE A 68 -3.35 0.64 -5.78
N LYS A 69 -3.34 1.90 -6.21
CA LYS A 69 -2.18 2.54 -6.84
C LYS A 69 -1.88 3.87 -6.19
N ARG A 70 -0.62 4.30 -6.25
CA ARG A 70 -0.22 5.70 -5.99
C ARG A 70 0.99 6.11 -6.83
N PRO A 71 1.25 7.42 -7.03
CA PRO A 71 2.45 7.88 -7.71
C PRO A 71 3.73 7.41 -7.00
N LYS A 72 4.66 6.79 -7.74
CA LYS A 72 5.93 6.35 -7.16
C LYS A 72 6.85 7.57 -6.93
N VAL A 73 7.08 7.94 -5.68
CA VAL A 73 8.00 9.04 -5.33
C VAL A 73 9.44 8.62 -5.63
N VAL A 74 9.99 9.09 -6.74
CA VAL A 74 11.42 8.92 -7.04
C VAL A 74 12.18 10.00 -6.27
N LYS A 75 12.71 9.67 -5.09
CA LYS A 75 13.69 10.54 -4.41
C LYS A 75 14.90 10.68 -5.33
N LYS A 76 15.06 11.84 -5.98
CA LYS A 76 16.30 12.18 -6.69
C LYS A 76 17.41 12.29 -5.65
N THR A 77 18.24 11.26 -5.52
CA THR A 77 19.52 11.36 -4.81
C THR A 77 20.36 12.43 -5.51
N ARG A 78 20.47 13.60 -4.89
CA ARG A 78 21.48 14.58 -5.29
C ARG A 78 22.84 13.95 -4.99
N LYS A 79 23.60 13.59 -6.03
CA LYS A 79 25.02 13.24 -5.87
C LYS A 79 25.73 14.44 -5.21
N PRO A 80 26.61 14.23 -4.21
CA PRO A 80 27.45 15.30 -3.71
C PRO A 80 28.27 15.87 -4.88
N LYS A 81 28.29 17.19 -4.99
CA LYS A 81 29.11 17.93 -5.95
C LYS A 81 30.57 17.71 -5.50
N GLU A 82 31.35 16.92 -6.25
CA GLU A 82 32.80 16.88 -6.05
C GLU A 82 33.32 18.31 -6.17
N SER A 83 33.85 18.82 -5.06
CA SER A 83 34.57 20.08 -5.00
C SER A 83 35.84 19.92 -5.82
N ALA A 84 35.83 20.46 -7.04
CA ALA A 84 37.05 20.87 -7.70
C ALA A 84 37.70 21.95 -6.83
N THR A 85 38.76 21.59 -6.12
CA THR A 85 39.70 22.59 -5.61
C THR A 85 40.92 22.55 -6.51
N GLU A 86 41.09 23.69 -7.16
CA GLU A 86 42.07 24.00 -8.18
C GLU A 86 43.50 23.92 -7.66
N LYS A 87 44.40 23.54 -8.57
CA LYS A 87 45.82 23.88 -8.51
C LYS A 87 45.99 25.38 -8.33
N ASN A 88 46.92 25.78 -7.47
CA ASN A 88 47.76 27.00 -7.45
C ASN A 88 48.62 26.82 -6.18
N GLU A 89 49.94 26.97 -6.12
CA GLU A 89 51.05 27.27 -7.02
C GLU A 89 52.30 26.76 -6.27
#